data_AF-A0A7W1TTC9-F1
#
_entry.id   AF-A0A7W1TTC9-F1
#
_cell.length_a   1.000
_cell.length_b   1.000
_cell.length_c   1.000
_cell.angle_alpha   90.00
_cell.angle_beta   90.00
_cell.angle_gamma   90.00
#
_symmetry.space_group_name_H-M   'P 1'
#
loop_
_entity.id
_entity.type
_entity.pdbx_description
1 polymer ?
#
loop_
_entity_poly.entity_id
_entity_poly.type
_entity_poly.pdbx_seq_one_letter_code
_entity_poly.pdbx_strand_id
1 'polypeptide(L)'
;ASADADAPKAEARLVVIGDADFAANWMLGFQGNRDLFLNVANWLSLQENLIAIRPKSPDDRRITMSADQQTRVRWLSLFIIPGLLFAAGVRTWWRRR
;
A
#
# COMPACT_ATOMS: atom_id res chain seq x y z
N ALA A 1 46.68 -21.53 -30.79
CA ALA A 1 46.27 -20.22 -30.25
C ALA A 1 44.78 -20.30 -29.95
N SER A 2 44.44 -20.58 -28.68
CA SER A 2 43.07 -20.81 -28.22
C SER A 2 43.08 -20.81 -26.70
N ALA A 3 42.95 -19.63 -26.07
CA ALA A 3 42.93 -19.53 -24.61
C ALA A 3 42.20 -18.31 -24.04
N ASP A 4 41.33 -17.62 -24.79
CA ASP A 4 40.62 -16.41 -24.28
C ASP A 4 39.08 -16.53 -24.31
N ALA A 5 38.52 -17.73 -24.53
CA ALA A 5 37.07 -17.89 -24.68
C ALA A 5 36.29 -18.19 -23.38
N ASP A 6 36.98 -18.36 -22.24
CA ASP A 6 36.38 -18.93 -21.02
C ASP A 6 36.46 -18.01 -19.78
N ALA A 7 36.83 -16.73 -19.97
CA ALA A 7 36.73 -15.74 -18.90
C ALA A 7 35.26 -15.36 -18.69
N PRO A 8 34.73 -15.38 -17.44
CA PRO A 8 33.37 -14.98 -17.16
C PRO A 8 33.17 -13.54 -17.63
N LYS A 9 32.20 -13.32 -18.53
CA LYS A 9 31.83 -11.99 -19.01
C LYS A 9 31.40 -11.15 -17.81
N ALA A 10 32.00 -9.98 -17.65
CA ALA A 10 31.54 -8.98 -16.71
C ALA A 10 30.07 -8.63 -17.01
N GLU A 11 29.20 -8.84 -16.03
CA GLU A 11 27.78 -8.55 -16.16
C GLU A 11 27.57 -7.03 -16.00
N ALA A 12 27.09 -6.37 -17.05
CA ALA A 12 26.70 -4.97 -17.00
C ALA A 12 25.20 -4.85 -16.76
N ARG A 13 24.81 -4.04 -15.77
CA ARG A 13 23.40 -3.82 -15.40
C ARG A 13 23.00 -2.38 -15.71
N LEU A 14 21.82 -2.22 -16.30
CA LEU A 14 21.24 -0.92 -16.64
C LEU A 14 19.76 -0.90 -16.24
N VAL A 15 19.34 0.19 -15.60
CA VAL A 15 17.94 0.49 -15.32
C VAL A 15 17.61 1.85 -15.90
N VAL A 16 16.51 1.94 -16.64
CA VAL A 16 16.00 3.19 -17.24
C VAL A 16 14.63 3.47 -16.66
N ILE A 17 14.43 4.68 -16.13
CA ILE A 17 13.18 5.12 -15.53
C ILE A 17 12.79 6.43 -16.21
N GLY A 18 11.54 6.52 -16.70
CA GLY A 18 11.06 7.63 -17.51
C GLY A 18 10.66 8.88 -16.71
N ASP A 19 10.67 8.81 -15.39
CA ASP A 19 10.31 9.89 -14.48
C ASP A 19 11.28 9.89 -13.31
N ALA A 20 11.92 11.02 -13.03
CA ALA A 20 12.88 11.15 -11.93
C ALA A 20 12.17 11.46 -10.60
N ASP A 21 10.95 11.97 -10.63
CA ASP A 21 10.23 12.40 -9.44
C ASP A 21 9.92 11.25 -8.49
N PHE A 22 9.86 10.00 -8.96
CA PHE A 22 9.69 8.82 -8.11
C PHE A 22 10.76 8.72 -7.00
N ALA A 23 11.98 9.22 -7.25
CA ALA A 23 13.09 9.22 -6.30
C ALA A 23 13.16 10.52 -5.47
N ALA A 24 12.29 11.50 -5.71
CA ALA A 24 12.29 12.75 -4.98
C ALA A 24 11.81 12.55 -3.53
N ASN A 25 12.38 13.32 -2.60
CA ASN A 25 12.10 13.20 -1.16
C ASN A 25 10.60 13.25 -0.82
N TRP A 26 9.84 14.09 -1.53
CA TRP A 26 8.40 14.26 -1.34
C TRP A 26 7.58 13.07 -1.86
N MET A 27 8.16 12.26 -2.74
CA MET A 27 7.52 11.14 -3.43
C MET A 27 7.93 9.78 -2.84
N LEU A 28 8.96 9.71 -1.99
CA LEU A 28 9.42 8.48 -1.33
C LEU A 28 8.33 7.78 -0.50
N GLY A 29 7.44 8.55 0.13
CA GLY A 29 6.32 8.03 0.91
C GLY A 29 5.13 7.55 0.07
N PHE A 30 5.16 7.81 -1.24
CA PHE A 30 4.09 7.44 -2.15
C PHE A 30 4.33 6.05 -2.72
N GLN A 31 3.32 5.18 -2.63
CA GLN A 31 3.16 3.93 -3.39
C GLN A 31 4.46 3.12 -3.64
N GLY A 32 5.23 2.82 -2.60
CA GLY A 32 6.40 1.92 -2.72
C GLY A 32 7.59 2.50 -3.49
N ASN A 33 7.61 3.79 -3.81
CA ASN A 33 8.69 4.45 -4.54
C ASN A 33 10.04 4.33 -3.82
N ARG A 34 10.05 4.53 -2.50
CA ARG A 34 11.23 4.26 -1.66
C ARG A 34 11.73 2.83 -1.84
N ASP A 35 10.81 1.87 -1.92
CA ASP A 35 11.20 0.46 -2.00
C ASP A 35 11.78 0.12 -3.36
N LEU A 36 11.15 0.62 -4.42
CA LEU A 36 11.64 0.48 -5.79
C LEU A 36 13.04 1.09 -5.93
N PHE A 37 13.23 2.33 -5.48
CA PHE A 37 14.52 3.04 -5.58
C PHE A 37 15.66 2.27 -4.89
N LEU A 38 15.44 1.82 -3.65
CA LEU A 38 16.43 1.07 -2.89
C LEU A 38 16.73 -0.30 -3.51
N ASN A 39 15.71 -0.99 -4.04
CA ASN A 39 15.89 -2.29 -4.66
C ASN A 39 16.65 -2.17 -6.00
N VAL A 40 16.38 -1.13 -6.80
CA VAL A 40 17.14 -0.81 -8.01
C VAL A 40 18.61 -0.54 -7.67
N ALA A 41 18.88 0.27 -6.64
CA ALA A 41 20.25 0.55 -6.20
C ALA A 41 20.99 -0.72 -5.75
N ASN A 42 20.33 -1.56 -4.94
CA ASN A 42 20.89 -2.83 -4.49
C ASN A 42 21.18 -3.79 -5.65
N TRP A 43 20.27 -3.85 -6.64
CA TRP A 43 20.45 -4.68 -7.82
C TRP A 43 21.61 -4.21 -8.70
N LEU A 44 21.73 -2.90 -8.91
CA LEU A 44 22.84 -2.29 -9.65
C LEU A 44 24.18 -2.47 -8.94
N SER A 45 24.19 -2.56 -7.60
CA SER A 45 25.40 -2.78 -6.80
C SER A 45 25.75 -4.26 -6.56
N LEU A 46 25.12 -5.20 -7.27
CA LEU A 46 25.29 -6.66 -7.08
C LEU A 46 24.93 -7.16 -5.66
N GLN A 47 24.15 -6.40 -4.90
CA GLN A 47 23.72 -6.71 -3.53
C GLN A 47 22.29 -7.26 -3.51
N GLU A 48 22.05 -8.33 -4.28
CA GLU A 48 20.70 -8.90 -4.45
C GLU A 48 20.12 -9.48 -3.16
N ASN A 49 20.98 -9.89 -2.23
CA ASN A 49 20.59 -10.33 -0.89
C ASN A 49 19.90 -9.22 -0.06
N LEU A 50 19.99 -7.95 -0.48
CA LEU A 50 19.35 -6.81 0.17
C LEU A 50 18.01 -6.42 -0.50
N ILE A 51 17.65 -7.06 -1.61
CA ILE A 51 16.35 -6.84 -2.27
C ILE A 51 15.28 -7.52 -1.42
N ALA A 52 14.36 -6.72 -0.86
CA ALA A 52 13.29 -7.22 -0.02
C ALA A 52 12.00 -6.44 -0.26
N ILE A 53 10.87 -7.10 -0.01
CA ILE A 53 9.57 -6.45 0.16
C ILE A 53 9.53 -5.96 1.61
N ARG A 54 9.69 -4.65 1.81
CA ARG A 54 9.64 -4.07 3.15
C ARG A 54 8.20 -4.15 3.68
N PRO A 55 8.00 -4.47 4.98
CA PRO A 55 6.67 -4.49 5.55
C PRO A 55 6.06 -3.10 5.44
N LYS A 56 4.82 -3.04 4.95
CA LYS A 56 4.08 -1.79 4.85
C LYS A 56 4.01 -1.16 6.23
N SER A 57 4.49 0.07 6.36
CA SER A 57 4.36 0.82 7.62
C SER A 57 2.89 0.86 8.01
N PRO A 58 2.55 0.78 9.31
CA PRO A 58 1.18 0.94 9.76
C PRO A 58 0.63 2.24 9.19
N ASP A 59 -0.45 2.13 8.42
CA ASP A 59 -1.15 3.27 7.86
C ASP A 59 -1.79 4.00 9.06
N ASP A 60 -1.22 5.13 9.49
CA ASP A 60 -1.78 5.94 10.59
C ASP A 60 -3.03 6.66 10.08
N ARG A 61 -4.11 5.91 9.95
CA ARG A 61 -5.42 6.39 9.50
C ARG A 61 -6.09 7.18 10.63
N ARG A 62 -5.54 8.35 10.93
CA ARG A 62 -6.14 9.28 11.88
C ARG A 62 -7.36 9.91 11.25
N ILE A 63 -8.52 9.38 11.64
CA ILE A 63 -9.79 10.02 11.36
C ILE A 63 -9.89 11.22 12.32
N THR A 64 -9.65 12.42 11.79
CA THR A 64 -9.90 13.66 12.52
C THR A 64 -11.39 14.00 12.39
N MET A 65 -12.10 14.05 13.51
CA MET A 65 -13.52 14.35 13.56
C MET A 65 -13.79 15.30 14.73
N SER A 66 -14.74 16.22 14.54
CA SER A 66 -15.29 16.97 15.66
C SER A 66 -16.10 16.05 16.59
N ALA A 67 -16.25 16.45 17.86
CA ALA A 67 -17.05 15.70 18.83
C ALA A 67 -18.49 15.43 18.33
N ASP A 68 -19.05 16.38 17.59
CA ASP A 68 -20.38 16.26 16.98
C ASP A 68 -20.41 15.22 15.86
N GLN A 69 -19.39 15.21 14.98
CA GLN A 69 -19.29 14.20 13.92
C GLN A 69 -19.18 12.81 14.50
N GLN A 70 -18.37 12.63 15.55
CA GLN A 70 -18.22 11.34 16.23
C GLN A 70 -19.54 10.88 16.86
N THR A 71 -20.26 11.79 17.54
CA THR A 71 -21.57 11.50 18.14
C THR A 71 -22.59 11.07 17.09
N ARG A 72 -22.65 11.77 15.95
CA ARG A 72 -23.54 11.42 14.84
C ARG A 72 -23.23 10.05 14.26
N VAL A 73 -21.95 9.77 13.98
CA VAL A 73 -21.52 8.47 13.46
C VAL A 73 -21.89 7.36 14.43
N ARG A 74 -21.70 7.55 15.74
CA ARG A 74 -22.06 6.58 16.77
C ARG A 74 -23.56 6.27 16.76
N TRP A 75 -24.43 7.28 16.74
CA TRP A 75 -25.87 7.07 16.70
C TRP A 75 -26.35 6.40 15.40
N LEU A 76 -25.82 6.84 14.25
CA LEU A 76 -26.15 6.27 12.95
C LEU A 76 -25.80 4.77 12.87
N SER A 77 -24.56 4.43 13.24
CA SER A 77 -24.01 3.08 13.09
C SER A 77 -24.53 2.10 14.12
N LEU A 78 -24.64 2.49 15.39
CA LEU A 78 -25.03 1.57 16.46
C LEU A 78 -26.55 1.41 16.58
N PHE A 79 -27.33 2.46 16.30
CA PHE A 79 -28.77 2.45 16.61
C PHE A 79 -29.65 2.63 15.39
N ILE A 80 -29.42 3.66 14.57
CA ILE A 80 -30.36 4.00 13.48
C ILE A 80 -30.35 2.90 12.40
N ILE A 81 -29.19 2.53 11.87
CA ILE A 81 -29.11 1.53 10.80
C ILE A 81 -29.62 0.17 11.28
N PRO A 82 -29.14 -0.39 12.41
CA PRO A 82 -29.67 -1.66 12.92
C PRO A 82 -31.16 -1.60 13.26
N GLY A 83 -31.62 -0.48 13.84
CA GLY A 83 -33.03 -0.28 14.18
C GLY A 83 -33.95 -0.26 12.96
N LEU A 84 -33.53 0.39 11.87
CA LEU A 84 -34.28 0.40 10.61
C LEU A 84 -34.37 -1.01 10.00
N LEU A 85 -33.27 -1.76 10.01
CA LEU A 85 -33.25 -3.14 9.52
C LEU A 85 -34.18 -4.03 10.36
N PHE A 86 -34.12 -3.91 11.69
CA PHE A 86 -35.00 -4.66 12.59
C PHE A 86 -36.47 -4.30 12.36
N ALA A 87 -36.81 -3.02 12.28
CA ALA A 87 -38.17 -2.56 12.02
C ALA A 87 -38.70 -3.05 10.67
N ALA A 88 -37.86 -3.06 9.63
CA ALA A 88 -38.20 -3.65 8.33
C ALA A 88 -38.47 -5.16 8.46
N GLY A 89 -37.63 -5.89 9.20
CA GLY A 89 -37.84 -7.30 9.50
C GLY A 89 -39.18 -7.57 10.20
N VAL A 90 -39.45 -6.87 11.30
CA VAL A 90 -40.71 -7.00 12.06
C VAL A 90 -41.92 -6.65 11.19
N ARG A 91 -41.86 -5.56 10.41
CA ARG A 91 -42.94 -5.15 9.50
C ARG A 91 -43.23 -6.23 8.46
N THR A 92 -42.19 -6.84 7.88
CA THR A 92 -42.39 -7.89 6.87
C THR A 92 -42.95 -9.17 7.47
N TRP A 93 -42.58 -9.52 8.70
CA TRP A 93 -43.16 -10.65 9.44
C TRP A 93 -44.65 -10.43 9.72
N TRP A 94 -45.02 -9.26 10.25
CA TRP A 94 -46.43 -8.92 10.51
C TRP A 94 -47.30 -8.89 9.25
N ARG A 95 -46.75 -8.51 8.10
CA ARG A 95 -47.48 -8.54 6.82
C ARG A 95 -47.68 -9.95 6.25
N ARG A 96 -46.89 -10.93 6.69
CA ARG A 96 -46.93 -12.32 6.22
C ARG A 96 -47.71 -13.25 7.15
N ARG A 97 -48.05 -12.77 8.35
CA ARG A 97 -48.96 -13.44 9.28
C ARG A 97 -50.38 -12.99 8.98
#